data_AF-A0A946UIS4-F1
#
_entry.id   AF-A0A946UIS4-F1
#
_cell.length_a   1.000
_cell.length_b   1.000
_cell.length_c   1.000
_cell.angle_alpha   90.00
_cell.angle_beta   90.00
_cell.angle_gamma   90.00
#
_symmetry.space_group_name_H-M   'P 1'
#
loop_
_entity.id
_entity.type
_entity.pdbx_description
1 polymer ?
#
loop_
_entity_poly.entity_id
_entity_poly.type
_entity_poly.pdbx_seq_one_letter_code
_entity_poly.pdbx_strand_id
1 'polypeptide(L)'
;MSLIELGALGEFLGSIAVLATLVYLSVQLRQNTLSMNESKKLALAQTYQMRADALQMMLVTASDSRFIGPIIARLTAAGYPEDISALDALSHEDRGRFRLWQIAQQTHWDNMFFQYQQGYIDDEYYCDAFKTRVKRLAPTWEKLNLTSGRDSFNKEIERLSSE
;
A
#
# COMPACT_ATOMS: atom_id res chain seq x y z
N MET A 1 -10.06 63.11 -30.88
CA MET A 1 -10.57 62.23 -29.81
C MET A 1 -10.63 62.99 -28.52
N SER A 2 -11.76 62.97 -27.82
CA SER A 2 -11.85 63.53 -26.47
C SER A 2 -11.23 62.56 -25.45
N LEU A 3 -10.81 63.08 -24.29
CA LEU A 3 -10.33 62.25 -23.16
C LEU A 3 -11.35 61.14 -22.77
N ILE A 4 -12.64 61.41 -22.97
CA ILE A 4 -13.74 60.48 -22.71
C ILE A 4 -13.71 59.30 -23.69
N GLU A 5 -13.46 59.55 -24.97
CA GLU A 5 -13.36 58.49 -26.00
C GLU A 5 -12.12 57.61 -25.79
N LEU A 6 -11.01 58.18 -25.33
CA LEU A 6 -9.81 57.43 -24.95
C LEU A 6 -10.04 56.57 -23.70
N GLY A 7 -10.77 57.08 -22.70
CA GLY A 7 -11.16 56.32 -21.52
C GLY A 7 -12.06 55.13 -21.85
N ALA A 8 -13.07 55.34 -22.70
CA ALA A 8 -13.97 54.28 -23.16
C ALA A 8 -13.24 53.17 -23.95
N LEU A 9 -12.26 53.55 -24.79
CA LEU A 9 -11.42 52.58 -25.51
C LEU A 9 -10.57 51.74 -24.53
N GLY A 10 -10.02 52.37 -23.49
CA GLY A 10 -9.25 51.70 -22.45
C GLY A 10 -10.10 50.71 -21.64
N GLU A 11 -11.32 51.07 -21.26
CA GLU A 11 -12.27 50.17 -20.60
C GLU A 11 -12.64 48.98 -21.48
N PHE A 12 -12.91 49.23 -22.78
CA PHE A 12 -13.23 48.16 -23.71
C PHE A 12 -12.08 47.15 -23.84
N LEU A 13 -10.86 47.62 -24.09
CA LEU A 13 -9.68 46.77 -24.16
C LEU A 13 -9.38 46.06 -22.83
N GLY A 14 -9.55 46.75 -21.71
CA GLY A 14 -9.41 46.16 -20.38
C GLY A 14 -10.40 45.03 -20.13
N SER A 15 -11.67 45.22 -20.52
CA SER A 15 -12.71 44.18 -20.39
C SER A 15 -12.41 42.94 -21.24
N ILE A 16 -11.89 43.13 -22.47
CA ILE A 16 -11.45 42.03 -23.34
C ILE A 16 -10.26 41.29 -22.71
N ALA A 17 -9.27 42.02 -22.18
CA ALA A 17 -8.11 41.44 -21.53
C ALA A 17 -8.50 40.62 -20.28
N VAL A 18 -9.42 41.13 -19.46
CA VAL A 18 -9.97 40.39 -18.31
C VAL A 18 -10.69 39.13 -18.78
N LEU A 19 -11.55 39.23 -19.80
CA LEU A 19 -12.29 38.08 -20.33
C LEU A 19 -11.34 37.02 -20.90
N ALA A 20 -10.31 37.42 -21.65
CA ALA A 20 -9.27 36.53 -22.15
C ALA A 20 -8.50 35.84 -20.99
N THR A 21 -8.20 36.58 -19.93
CA THR A 21 -7.52 36.05 -18.74
C THR A 21 -8.39 35.03 -18.01
N LEU A 22 -9.70 35.28 -17.87
CA LEU A 22 -10.64 34.35 -17.25
C LEU A 22 -10.79 33.06 -18.07
N VAL A 23 -10.85 33.16 -19.40
CA VAL A 23 -10.87 32.00 -20.30
C VAL A 23 -9.58 31.19 -20.14
N TYR A 24 -8.42 31.86 -20.15
CA TYR A 24 -7.13 31.22 -19.94
C TYR A 24 -7.06 30.48 -18.60
N LEU A 25 -7.44 31.13 -17.49
CA LEU A 25 -7.49 30.52 -16.16
C LEU A 25 -8.44 29.31 -16.12
N SER A 26 -9.60 29.42 -16.76
CA SER A 26 -10.58 28.32 -16.81
C SER A 26 -10.02 27.10 -17.55
N VAL A 27 -9.35 27.31 -18.69
CA VAL A 27 -8.68 26.25 -19.43
C VAL A 27 -7.53 25.65 -18.62
N GLN A 28 -6.71 26.50 -17.98
CA GLN A 28 -5.58 26.08 -17.16
C GLN A 28 -6.04 25.21 -15.98
N LEU A 29 -7.10 25.61 -15.27
CA LEU A 29 -7.67 24.83 -14.16
C LEU A 29 -8.20 23.47 -14.62
N ARG A 30 -8.84 23.41 -15.80
CA ARG A 30 -9.32 22.15 -16.38
C ARG A 30 -8.16 21.22 -16.71
N GLN A 31 -7.11 21.72 -17.34
CA GLN A 31 -5.91 20.94 -17.66
C GLN A 31 -5.18 20.46 -16.39
N ASN A 32 -5.06 21.32 -15.38
CA ASN A 32 -4.48 20.95 -14.09
C ASN A 32 -5.27 19.83 -13.42
N THR A 33 -6.59 19.92 -13.44
CA THR A 33 -7.48 18.90 -12.86
C THR A 33 -7.33 17.56 -13.59
N LEU A 34 -7.24 17.57 -14.93
CA LEU A 34 -7.02 16.36 -15.72
C LEU A 34 -5.64 15.73 -15.42
N SER A 35 -4.58 16.53 -15.43
CA SER A 35 -3.21 16.08 -15.11
C SER A 35 -3.11 15.50 -13.68
N MET A 36 -3.76 16.14 -12.71
CA MET A 36 -3.81 15.65 -11.33
C MET A 36 -4.56 14.32 -11.24
N ASN A 37 -5.68 14.16 -11.94
CA ASN A 37 -6.42 12.90 -11.98
C ASN A 37 -5.62 11.77 -12.64
N GLU A 38 -4.91 12.05 -13.74
CA GLU A 38 -4.02 11.08 -14.38
C GLU A 38 -2.85 10.70 -13.47
N SER A 39 -2.26 11.67 -12.78
CA SER A 39 -1.20 11.44 -11.80
C SER A 39 -1.67 10.56 -10.64
N LYS A 40 -2.89 10.77 -10.14
CA LYS A 40 -3.50 9.91 -9.11
C LYS A 40 -3.68 8.48 -9.62
N LYS A 41 -4.18 8.30 -10.84
CA LYS A 41 -4.34 6.96 -11.46
C LYS A 41 -2.98 6.28 -11.64
N LEU A 42 -1.97 7.01 -12.10
CA LEU A 42 -0.62 6.49 -12.26
C LEU A 42 0.00 6.07 -10.92
N ALA A 43 -0.13 6.91 -9.89
CA ALA A 43 0.36 6.60 -8.54
C ALA A 43 -0.32 5.36 -7.95
N LEU A 44 -1.63 5.20 -8.15
CA LEU A 44 -2.35 3.99 -7.79
C LEU A 44 -1.80 2.77 -8.54
N ALA A 45 -1.68 2.85 -9.86
CA ALA A 45 -1.16 1.75 -10.68
C ALA A 45 0.27 1.35 -10.28
N GLN A 46 1.16 2.32 -10.06
CA GLN A 46 2.51 2.09 -9.54
C GLN A 46 2.49 1.42 -8.17
N THR A 47 1.55 1.80 -7.31
CA THR A 47 1.34 1.17 -6.00
C THR A 47 0.88 -0.28 -6.14
N TYR A 48 -0.01 -0.62 -7.08
CA TYR A 48 -0.34 -2.01 -7.40
C TYR A 48 0.89 -2.79 -7.90
N GLN A 49 1.68 -2.21 -8.81
CA GLN A 49 2.86 -2.87 -9.35
C GLN A 49 3.91 -3.14 -8.25
N MET A 50 4.25 -2.14 -7.43
CA MET A 50 5.21 -2.30 -6.34
C MET A 50 4.79 -3.40 -5.34
N ARG A 51 3.48 -3.58 -5.12
CA ARG A 51 2.94 -4.66 -4.27
C ARG A 51 3.15 -6.03 -4.89
N ALA A 52 2.79 -6.18 -6.17
CA ALA A 52 3.01 -7.41 -6.91
C ALA A 52 4.51 -7.77 -6.94
N ASP A 53 5.36 -6.79 -7.21
CA ASP A 53 6.81 -6.95 -7.24
C ASP A 53 7.37 -7.36 -5.87
N ALA A 54 6.90 -6.74 -4.77
CA ALA A 54 7.33 -7.09 -3.42
C ALA A 54 6.97 -8.54 -3.05
N LEU A 55 5.74 -8.97 -3.36
CA LEU A 55 5.30 -10.35 -3.11
C LEU A 55 6.08 -11.34 -3.98
N GLN A 56 6.26 -11.04 -5.26
CA GLN A 56 7.03 -11.86 -6.19
C GLN A 56 8.49 -11.98 -5.74
N MET A 57 9.14 -10.86 -5.44
CA MET A 57 10.53 -10.84 -4.96
C MET A 57 10.69 -11.67 -3.71
N MET A 58 9.74 -11.58 -2.78
CA MET A 58 9.75 -12.39 -1.57
C MET A 58 9.66 -13.87 -1.94
N LEU A 59 8.66 -14.32 -2.70
CA LEU A 59 8.52 -15.73 -3.08
C LEU A 59 9.74 -16.29 -3.84
N VAL A 60 10.30 -15.52 -4.77
CA VAL A 60 11.54 -15.88 -5.50
C VAL A 60 12.71 -16.00 -4.52
N THR A 61 12.87 -15.03 -3.61
CA THR A 61 13.92 -15.08 -2.59
C THR A 61 13.79 -16.30 -1.69
N ALA A 62 12.58 -16.68 -1.29
CA ALA A 62 12.35 -17.91 -0.53
C ALA A 62 12.73 -19.17 -1.34
N SER A 63 12.34 -19.21 -2.62
CA SER A 63 12.64 -20.31 -3.53
C SER A 63 14.13 -20.50 -3.74
N ASP A 64 14.87 -19.42 -3.98
CA ASP A 64 16.30 -19.46 -4.27
C ASP A 64 17.17 -19.53 -3.00
N SER A 65 16.58 -19.28 -1.83
CA SER A 65 17.29 -19.33 -0.57
C SER A 65 17.65 -20.76 -0.19
N ARG A 66 18.95 -21.00 0.01
CA ARG A 66 19.48 -22.23 0.63
C ARG A 66 18.92 -22.49 2.04
N PHE A 67 18.36 -21.48 2.70
CA PHE A 67 17.88 -21.58 4.07
C PHE A 67 16.35 -21.54 4.17
N ILE A 68 15.71 -20.51 3.59
CA ILE A 68 14.27 -20.27 3.79
C ILE A 68 13.42 -21.34 3.11
N GLY A 69 13.71 -21.71 1.86
CA GLY A 69 12.98 -22.75 1.15
C GLY A 69 12.93 -24.08 1.93
N PRO A 70 14.08 -24.62 2.37
CA PRO A 70 14.11 -25.84 3.19
C PRO A 70 13.41 -25.70 4.55
N ILE A 71 13.47 -24.53 5.21
CA ILE A 71 12.74 -24.28 6.46
C ILE A 71 11.24 -24.36 6.21
N ILE A 72 10.73 -23.67 5.17
CA ILE A 72 9.30 -23.70 4.82
C ILE A 72 8.86 -25.12 4.48
N ALA A 73 9.64 -25.87 3.69
CA ALA A 73 9.31 -27.25 3.34
C ALA A 73 9.23 -28.16 4.58
N ARG A 74 10.16 -28.03 5.54
CA ARG A 74 10.10 -28.78 6.81
C ARG A 74 8.89 -28.41 7.65
N LEU A 75 8.57 -27.11 7.73
CA LEU A 75 7.39 -26.64 8.44
C LEU A 75 6.10 -27.17 7.82
N THR A 76 5.98 -27.13 6.49
CA THR A 76 4.81 -27.69 5.78
C THR A 76 4.68 -29.20 6.02
N ALA A 77 5.79 -29.94 5.97
CA ALA A 77 5.78 -31.37 6.29
C ALA A 77 5.36 -31.66 7.75
N ALA A 78 5.61 -30.72 8.66
CA ALA A 78 5.20 -30.77 10.05
C ALA A 78 3.78 -30.21 10.31
N GLY A 79 3.03 -29.83 9.27
CA GLY A 79 1.64 -29.38 9.38
C GLY A 79 1.43 -27.86 9.42
N TYR A 80 2.47 -27.05 9.24
CA TYR A 80 2.32 -25.59 9.12
C TYR A 80 1.70 -25.21 7.75
N PRO A 81 0.78 -24.24 7.68
CA PRO A 81 0.38 -23.28 8.73
C PRO A 81 -0.74 -23.73 9.68
N GLU A 82 -1.38 -24.88 9.46
CA GLU A 82 -2.51 -25.35 10.26
C GLU A 82 -2.09 -25.72 11.70
N ASP A 83 -0.89 -26.27 11.88
CA ASP A 83 -0.27 -26.55 13.17
C ASP A 83 0.90 -25.59 13.46
N ILE A 84 0.62 -24.59 14.30
CA ILE A 84 1.60 -23.57 14.70
C ILE A 84 2.67 -24.16 15.64
N SER A 85 2.38 -25.29 16.31
CA SER A 85 3.37 -25.95 17.18
C SER A 85 4.56 -26.51 16.41
N ALA A 86 4.43 -26.69 15.08
CA ALA A 86 5.53 -27.02 14.18
C ALA A 86 6.72 -26.04 14.28
N LEU A 87 6.49 -24.79 14.69
CA LEU A 87 7.55 -23.79 14.91
C LEU A 87 8.48 -24.15 16.08
N ASP A 88 8.04 -24.99 17.01
CA ASP A 88 8.84 -25.43 18.16
C ASP A 88 9.81 -26.56 17.79
N ALA A 89 9.59 -27.23 16.65
CA ALA A 89 10.50 -28.22 16.09
C ALA A 89 11.69 -27.60 15.32
N LEU A 90 11.68 -26.27 15.11
CA LEU A 90 12.80 -25.59 14.46
C LEU A 90 14.01 -25.50 15.37
N SER A 91 15.20 -25.69 14.78
CA SER A 91 16.47 -25.34 15.44
C SER A 91 16.49 -23.84 15.80
N HIS A 92 17.30 -23.45 16.78
CA HIS A 92 17.41 -22.04 17.17
C HIS A 92 17.81 -21.14 15.99
N GLU A 93 18.73 -21.62 15.14
CA GLU A 93 19.18 -20.90 13.95
C GLU A 93 18.06 -20.77 12.90
N ASP A 94 17.35 -21.86 12.59
CA ASP A 94 16.24 -21.85 11.64
C ASP A 94 15.09 -20.98 12.13
N ARG A 95 14.79 -21.03 13.44
CA ARG A 95 13.79 -20.17 14.06
C ARG A 95 14.17 -18.69 13.94
N GLY A 96 15.45 -18.35 14.11
CA GLY A 96 15.95 -16.99 13.91
C GLY A 96 15.76 -16.50 12.47
N ARG A 97 16.12 -17.34 11.48
CA ARG A 97 15.95 -17.02 10.05
C ARG A 97 14.48 -16.90 9.66
N PHE A 98 13.65 -17.83 10.12
CA PHE A 98 12.21 -17.77 9.89
C PHE A 98 11.57 -16.55 10.58
N ARG A 99 12.06 -16.14 11.74
CA ARG A 99 11.62 -14.92 12.41
C ARG A 99 11.91 -13.67 11.57
N LEU A 100 13.11 -13.54 10.99
CA LEU A 100 13.44 -12.43 10.09
C LEU A 100 12.54 -12.40 8.86
N TRP A 101 12.27 -13.59 8.29
CA TRP A 101 11.31 -13.75 7.21
C TRP A 101 9.91 -13.26 7.58
N GLN A 102 9.43 -13.61 8.78
CA GLN A 102 8.13 -13.19 9.27
C GLN A 102 8.06 -11.69 9.63
N ILE A 103 9.17 -11.07 10.04
CA ILE A 103 9.24 -9.61 10.22
C ILE A 103 9.03 -8.87 8.89
N ALA A 104 9.67 -9.35 7.81
CA ALA A 104 9.47 -8.78 6.48
C ALA A 104 8.00 -8.90 6.04
N GLN A 105 7.38 -10.05 6.30
CA GLN A 105 5.96 -10.29 6.05
C GLN A 105 5.06 -9.35 6.85
N GLN A 106 5.27 -9.24 8.16
CA GLN A 106 4.48 -8.35 9.02
C GLN A 106 4.58 -6.90 8.56
N THR A 107 5.79 -6.45 8.19
CA THR A 107 6.03 -5.09 7.67
C THR A 107 5.30 -4.84 6.36
N HIS A 108 5.28 -5.81 5.45
CA HIS A 108 4.53 -5.72 4.21
C HIS A 108 3.04 -5.55 4.48
N TRP A 109 2.45 -6.39 5.33
CA TRP A 109 1.02 -6.32 5.63
C TRP A 109 0.62 -5.07 6.42
N ASP A 110 1.44 -4.61 7.37
CA ASP A 110 1.24 -3.32 8.04
C ASP A 110 1.19 -2.18 7.02
N ASN A 111 2.13 -2.17 6.07
CA ASN A 111 2.13 -1.18 5.00
C ASN A 111 0.87 -1.26 4.12
N MET A 112 0.39 -2.46 3.79
CA MET A 112 -0.87 -2.64 3.06
C MET A 112 -2.06 -2.08 3.83
N PHE A 113 -2.15 -2.36 5.12
CA PHE A 113 -3.22 -1.81 5.94
C PHE A 113 -3.19 -0.29 5.98
N PHE A 114 -2.00 0.29 6.15
CA PHE A 114 -1.83 1.74 6.11
C PHE A 114 -2.30 2.33 4.78
N GLN A 115 -1.96 1.71 3.64
CA GLN A 115 -2.43 2.15 2.32
C GLN A 115 -3.95 2.04 2.15
N TYR A 116 -4.57 0.99 2.71
CA TYR A 116 -6.02 0.85 2.77
C TYR A 116 -6.67 2.00 3.56
N GLN A 117 -6.12 2.35 4.73
CA GLN A 117 -6.61 3.48 5.52
C GLN A 117 -6.52 4.83 4.77
N GLN A 118 -5.62 4.96 3.80
CA GLN A 118 -5.49 6.16 2.96
C GLN A 118 -6.37 6.11 1.68
N GLY A 119 -7.12 5.04 1.45
CA GLY A 119 -7.97 4.86 0.26
C GLY A 119 -7.20 4.49 -1.02
N TYR A 120 -5.98 3.96 -0.90
CA TYR A 120 -5.20 3.46 -2.04
C TYR A 120 -5.44 1.97 -2.33
N ILE A 121 -6.16 1.29 -1.45
CA ILE A 121 -6.58 -0.10 -1.60
C ILE A 121 -8.10 -0.13 -1.48
N ASP A 122 -8.76 -0.85 -2.38
CA ASP A 122 -10.20 -1.07 -2.36
C ASP A 122 -10.64 -2.09 -1.29
N ASP A 123 -11.93 -2.09 -0.97
CA ASP A 123 -12.51 -3.00 0.01
C ASP A 123 -12.46 -4.47 -0.42
N GLU A 124 -12.46 -4.74 -1.73
CA GLU A 124 -12.36 -6.10 -2.28
C GLU A 124 -11.02 -6.73 -1.91
N TYR A 125 -9.91 -6.05 -2.21
CA TYR A 125 -8.57 -6.49 -1.86
C TYR A 125 -8.40 -6.61 -0.34
N TYR A 126 -8.95 -5.66 0.42
CA TYR A 126 -8.90 -5.73 1.87
C TYR A 126 -9.66 -6.96 2.41
N CYS A 127 -10.88 -7.21 1.95
CA CYS A 127 -11.69 -8.34 2.41
C CYS A 127 -11.10 -9.69 1.97
N ASP A 128 -10.72 -9.82 0.71
CA ASP A 128 -10.39 -11.12 0.12
C ASP A 128 -8.93 -11.50 0.34
N ALA A 129 -8.01 -10.55 0.21
CA ALA A 129 -6.58 -10.80 0.32
C ALA A 129 -6.04 -10.48 1.72
N PHE A 130 -6.23 -9.24 2.19
CA PHE A 130 -5.63 -8.78 3.45
C PHE A 130 -6.17 -9.56 4.65
N LYS A 131 -7.51 -9.57 4.88
CA LYS A 131 -8.11 -10.24 6.06
C LYS A 131 -7.70 -11.72 6.11
N THR A 132 -7.86 -12.43 4.98
CA THR A 132 -7.54 -13.85 4.87
C THR A 132 -6.07 -14.15 5.19
N ARG A 133 -5.14 -13.36 4.64
CA ARG A 133 -3.70 -13.58 4.84
C ARG A 133 -3.27 -13.22 6.25
N VAL A 134 -3.74 -12.09 6.78
CA VAL A 134 -3.39 -11.61 8.12
C VAL A 134 -3.94 -12.54 9.20
N LYS A 135 -5.21 -13.00 9.11
CA LYS A 135 -5.76 -13.98 10.06
C LYS A 135 -4.92 -15.25 10.14
N ARG A 136 -4.42 -15.74 9.00
CA ARG A 136 -3.57 -16.93 8.95
C ARG A 136 -2.16 -16.70 9.51
N LEU A 137 -1.60 -15.51 9.36
CA LEU A 137 -0.24 -15.18 9.79
C LEU A 137 -0.15 -14.69 11.23
N ALA A 138 -1.20 -14.06 11.77
CA ALA A 138 -1.22 -13.49 13.11
C ALA A 138 -0.78 -14.47 14.21
N PRO A 139 -1.27 -15.74 14.24
CA PRO A 139 -0.81 -16.70 15.25
C PRO A 139 0.68 -17.07 15.11
N THR A 140 1.23 -17.05 13.89
CA THR A 140 2.66 -17.24 13.65
C THR A 140 3.46 -16.09 14.25
N TRP A 141 3.01 -14.86 14.06
CA TRP A 141 3.65 -13.66 14.60
C TRP A 141 3.63 -13.63 16.11
N GLU A 142 2.50 -13.99 16.71
CA GLU A 142 2.36 -14.13 18.16
C GLU A 142 3.34 -15.18 18.71
N LYS A 143 3.36 -16.40 18.14
CA LYS A 143 4.27 -17.48 18.55
C LYS A 143 5.76 -17.11 18.43
N LEU A 144 6.09 -16.21 17.50
CA LEU A 144 7.45 -15.70 17.28
C LEU A 144 7.77 -14.42 18.07
N ASN A 145 6.84 -13.94 18.90
CA ASN A 145 6.92 -12.68 19.64
C ASN A 145 7.26 -11.49 18.73
N LEU A 146 6.45 -11.31 17.68
CA LEU A 146 6.56 -10.19 16.74
C LEU A 146 5.47 -9.15 17.03
N THR A 147 5.81 -8.09 17.76
CA THR A 147 4.86 -7.05 18.21
C THR A 147 5.25 -5.64 17.73
N SER A 148 5.93 -5.51 16.59
CA SER A 148 6.57 -4.26 16.18
C SER A 148 5.86 -3.47 15.06
N GLY A 149 4.57 -3.69 14.83
CA GLY A 149 3.79 -2.94 13.82
C GLY A 149 3.18 -1.64 14.37
N ARG A 150 2.62 -0.82 13.47
CA ARG A 150 1.80 0.36 13.84
C ARG A 150 0.65 -0.03 14.77
N ASP A 151 0.29 0.85 15.71
CA ASP A 151 -0.83 0.62 16.64
C ASP A 151 -2.16 0.33 15.92
N SER A 152 -2.42 1.01 14.79
CA SER A 152 -3.63 0.77 14.00
C SER A 152 -3.66 -0.65 13.41
N PHE A 153 -2.51 -1.14 12.96
CA PHE A 153 -2.37 -2.50 12.43
C PHE A 153 -2.49 -3.56 13.54
N ASN A 154 -1.89 -3.33 14.70
CA ASN A 154 -2.01 -4.25 15.84
C ASN A 154 -3.46 -4.39 16.31
N LYS A 155 -4.18 -3.27 16.45
CA LYS A 155 -5.62 -3.27 16.76
C LYS A 155 -6.45 -4.01 15.72
N GLU A 156 -6.08 -3.87 14.45
CA GLU A 156 -6.75 -4.57 13.37
C GLU A 156 -6.50 -6.08 13.44
N ILE A 157 -5.28 -6.51 13.74
CA ILE A 157 -5.00 -7.93 13.99
C ILE A 157 -5.85 -8.46 15.15
N GLU A 158 -5.93 -7.74 16.26
CA GLU A 158 -6.76 -8.13 17.42
C GLU A 158 -8.24 -8.27 17.03
N ARG A 159 -8.77 -7.31 16.26
CA ARG A 159 -10.14 -7.34 15.74
C ARG A 159 -10.37 -8.55 14.83
N LEU A 160 -9.43 -8.86 13.94
CA LEU A 160 -9.52 -9.99 13.03
C LEU A 160 -9.40 -11.34 13.74
N SER A 161 -8.61 -11.42 14.82
CA SER A 161 -8.44 -12.65 15.62
C SER A 161 -9.64 -12.95 16.52
N SER A 162 -10.52 -11.98 16.75
CA SER A 162 -11.74 -12.12 17.56
C SER A 162 -13.01 -12.36 16.72
N GLU A 163 -12.90 -12.31 15.39
CA GLU A 163 -13.93 -12.69 14.40
C GLU A 163 -13.81 -14.16 14.00
#